data_AF-A0A2I1YFB0-F1
#
_entry.id   AF-A0A2I1YFB0-F1
#
_cell.length_a   1.000
_cell.length_b   1.000
_cell.length_c   1.000
_cell.angle_alpha   90.00
_cell.angle_beta   90.00
_cell.angle_gamma   90.00
#
_symmetry.space_group_name_H-M   'P 1'
#
loop_
_entity.id
_entity.type
_entity.pdbx_description
1 polymer ?
#
loop_
_entity_poly.entity_id
_entity_poly.type
_entity_poly.pdbx_seq_one_letter_code
_entity_poly.pdbx_strand_id
1 'polypeptide(L)'
;MKYFKFTINRRDYKLAIDDILFIQVSKEKIHMVKVVTADKEYHIYHQLKDIEREYHQFLRCHRDTLVNRDTIRIMDREQRLLYVGDEKRPVHYARSKGSQLKEIISND
;
A
#
# COMPACT_ATOMS: atom_id res chain seq x y z
N MET A 1 5.38 12.97 12.26
CA MET A 1 4.22 12.14 11.86
C MET A 1 3.64 12.69 10.55
N LYS A 2 3.73 11.93 9.45
CA LYS A 2 3.19 12.32 8.13
C LYS A 2 1.77 11.77 7.98
N TYR A 3 0.95 12.46 7.21
CA TYR A 3 -0.45 12.08 6.99
C TYR A 3 -0.79 12.08 5.51
N PHE A 4 -1.57 11.10 5.09
CA PHE A 4 -2.19 11.08 3.78
C PHE A 4 -3.57 11.76 3.86
N LYS A 5 -3.75 12.82 3.07
CA LYS A 5 -4.98 13.62 3.09
C LYS A 5 -5.74 13.43 1.78
N PHE A 6 -7.05 13.25 1.87
CA PHE A 6 -7.91 13.10 0.70
C PHE A 6 -9.36 13.50 1.05
N THR A 7 -10.16 13.76 0.02
CA THR A 7 -11.56 14.14 0.16
C THR A 7 -12.46 13.09 -0.48
N ILE A 8 -13.52 12.67 0.22
CA ILE A 8 -14.59 11.80 -0.31
C ILE A 8 -15.91 12.48 -0.02
N ASN A 9 -16.76 12.66 -1.05
CA ASN A 9 -18.09 13.25 -0.91
C ASN A 9 -18.10 14.58 -0.11
N ARG A 10 -17.16 15.47 -0.42
CA ARG A 10 -16.97 16.79 0.25
C ARG A 10 -16.61 16.71 1.74
N ARG A 11 -16.23 15.54 2.24
CA ARG A 11 -15.64 15.35 3.57
C ARG A 11 -14.16 15.09 3.44
N ASP A 12 -13.37 15.83 4.21
CA ASP A 12 -11.94 15.66 4.29
C ASP A 12 -11.58 14.54 5.27
N TYR A 13 -10.62 13.73 4.86
CA TYR A 13 -10.03 12.65 5.64
C TYR A 13 -8.54 12.87 5.78
N LYS A 14 -8.02 12.44 6.92
CA LYS A 14 -6.60 12.49 7.24
C LYS A 14 -6.24 11.18 7.93
N LEU A 15 -5.44 10.36 7.26
CA LEU A 15 -4.94 9.10 7.80
C LEU A 15 -3.46 9.25 8.15
N ALA A 16 -3.03 8.72 9.29
CA ALA A 16 -1.59 8.59 9.54
C ALA A 16 -1.01 7.61 8.50
N ILE A 17 0.18 7.89 7.98
CA ILE A 17 0.80 7.00 6.99
C ILE A 17 0.99 5.60 7.57
N ASP A 18 1.35 5.52 8.85
CA ASP A 18 1.64 4.29 9.57
C ASP A 18 0.39 3.40 9.73
N ASP A 19 -0.82 3.98 9.63
CA ASP A 19 -2.10 3.23 9.65
C ASP A 19 -2.46 2.62 8.29
N ILE A 20 -1.81 3.07 7.20
CA ILE A 20 -2.08 2.59 5.84
C ILE A 20 -1.18 1.39 5.56
N LEU A 21 -1.79 0.25 5.27
CA LEU A 21 -1.10 -1.00 4.96
C LEU A 21 -0.65 -1.04 3.50
N PHE A 22 -1.57 -0.72 2.58
CA PHE A 22 -1.30 -0.66 1.15
C PHE A 22 -2.33 0.19 0.41
N ILE A 23 -1.98 0.59 -0.80
CA ILE A 23 -2.82 1.33 -1.73
C ILE A 23 -2.78 0.61 -3.07
N GLN A 24 -3.93 0.23 -3.60
CA GLN A 24 -4.01 -0.48 -4.87
C GLN A 24 -4.97 0.19 -5.86
N VAL A 25 -4.83 -0.08 -7.15
CA VAL A 25 -5.88 0.28 -8.11
C VAL A 25 -7.18 -0.40 -7.70
N SER A 26 -8.25 0.38 -7.64
CA SER A 26 -9.57 -0.13 -7.27
C SER A 26 -10.11 -1.03 -8.38
N LYS A 27 -10.49 -2.26 -8.03
CA LYS A 27 -11.17 -3.18 -8.95
C LYS A 27 -12.66 -2.87 -9.09
N GLU A 28 -13.24 -2.18 -8.11
CA GLU A 28 -14.67 -1.93 -8.00
C GLU A 28 -15.10 -0.54 -8.50
N LYS A 29 -14.14 0.39 -8.58
CA LYS A 29 -14.38 1.81 -8.88
C LYS A 29 -13.38 2.30 -9.92
N ILE A 30 -13.90 2.73 -11.07
CA ILE A 30 -13.10 3.12 -12.24
C ILE A 30 -12.28 4.37 -11.93
N HIS A 31 -11.01 4.39 -12.37
CA HIS A 31 -10.07 5.50 -12.20
C HIS A 31 -9.78 5.90 -10.74
N MET A 32 -10.06 5.00 -9.79
CA MET A 32 -9.81 5.22 -8.38
C MET A 32 -8.75 4.26 -7.85
N VAL A 33 -8.13 4.63 -6.74
CA VAL A 33 -7.32 3.74 -5.92
C VAL A 33 -8.06 3.43 -4.63
N LYS A 34 -7.82 2.24 -4.09
CA LYS A 34 -8.29 1.77 -2.80
C LYS A 34 -7.15 1.89 -1.79
N VAL A 35 -7.34 2.72 -0.76
CA VAL A 35 -6.45 2.87 0.39
C VAL A 35 -6.93 1.92 1.47
N VAL A 36 -6.06 1.03 1.94
CA VAL A 36 -6.41 -0.02 2.91
C VAL A 36 -5.68 0.20 4.22
N THR A 37 -6.44 0.24 5.30
CA THR A 37 -5.98 0.23 6.70
C THR A 37 -6.37 -1.11 7.33
N ALA A 38 -6.02 -1.34 8.60
CA ALA A 38 -6.45 -2.54 9.33
C ALA A 38 -7.99 -2.73 9.31
N ASP A 39 -8.73 -1.65 9.57
CA ASP A 39 -10.18 -1.74 9.80
C ASP A 39 -11.02 -1.22 8.63
N LYS A 40 -10.45 -0.37 7.77
CA LYS A 40 -11.21 0.39 6.76
C LYS A 40 -10.55 0.39 5.39
N GLU A 41 -11.39 0.57 4.39
CA GLU A 41 -10.97 0.78 3.00
C GLU A 41 -11.63 2.05 2.46
N TYR A 42 -10.87 2.81 1.66
CA TYR A 42 -11.31 4.07 1.08
C TYR A 42 -11.04 4.07 -0.42
N HIS A 43 -12.03 4.42 -1.23
CA HIS A 43 -11.84 4.61 -2.67
C HIS A 43 -11.70 6.10 -2.97
N ILE A 44 -10.60 6.49 -3.60
CA ILE A 44 -10.29 7.89 -3.90
C ILE A 44 -9.80 8.08 -5.34
N TYR A 45 -10.06 9.26 -5.91
CA TYR A 45 -9.52 9.67 -7.21
C TYR A 45 -8.07 10.12 -7.05
N HIS A 46 -7.13 9.19 -7.12
CA HIS A 46 -5.68 9.46 -7.11
C HIS A 46 -4.96 8.49 -8.04
N GLN A 47 -3.74 8.82 -8.44
CA GLN A 47 -2.86 7.91 -9.18
C GLN A 47 -1.77 7.38 -8.26
N LEU A 48 -1.43 6.10 -8.41
CA LEU A 48 -0.35 5.48 -7.63
C LEU A 48 0.99 6.19 -7.84
N LYS A 49 1.28 6.67 -9.06
CA LYS A 49 2.54 7.37 -9.37
C LYS A 49 2.72 8.64 -8.53
N ASP A 50 1.64 9.39 -8.30
CA ASP A 50 1.71 10.63 -7.52
C ASP A 50 1.95 10.34 -6.04
N ILE A 51 1.23 9.34 -5.50
CA ILE A 51 1.38 8.88 -4.12
C ILE A 51 2.81 8.36 -3.89
N GLU A 52 3.33 7.54 -4.80
CA GLU A 52 4.68 6.96 -4.75
C GLU A 52 5.77 8.05 -4.70
N ARG A 53 5.58 9.15 -5.44
CA ARG A 53 6.52 10.28 -5.46
C ARG A 53 6.49 11.09 -4.17
N GLU A 54 5.32 11.26 -3.58
CA GLU A 54 5.12 12.13 -2.39
C GLU A 54 5.45 11.41 -1.07
N TYR A 55 5.22 10.10 -0.99
CA TYR A 55 5.30 9.32 0.23
C TYR A 55 6.26 8.13 0.09
N HIS A 56 7.53 8.35 0.42
CA HIS A 56 8.59 7.35 0.30
C HIS A 56 8.43 6.10 1.17
N GLN A 57 7.51 6.10 2.14
CA GLN A 57 7.14 4.91 2.92
C GLN A 57 6.43 3.86 2.06
N PHE A 58 5.76 4.30 0.99
CA PHE A 58 5.13 3.40 0.05
C PHE A 58 6.10 2.93 -1.02
N LEU A 59 6.17 1.61 -1.21
CA LEU A 59 6.94 0.97 -2.25
C LEU A 59 6.02 0.34 -3.29
N ARG A 60 6.30 0.58 -4.57
CA ARG A 60 5.60 -0.10 -5.67
C ARG A 60 6.05 -1.56 -5.79
N CYS A 61 5.39 -2.45 -5.06
CA CYS A 61 5.65 -3.88 -5.08
C CYS A 61 5.02 -4.58 -6.28
N HIS A 62 3.95 -4.02 -6.86
CA HIS A 62 3.29 -4.53 -8.06
C HIS A 62 2.78 -3.39 -8.96
N ARG A 63 2.45 -3.69 -10.23
CA ARG A 63 2.02 -2.66 -11.20
C ARG A 63 0.77 -1.90 -10.78
N ASP A 64 -0.03 -2.46 -9.89
CA ASP A 64 -1.28 -1.88 -9.40
C ASP A 64 -1.27 -1.66 -7.88
N THR A 65 -0.14 -1.85 -7.20
CA THR A 65 -0.10 -1.83 -5.74
C THR A 65 1.16 -1.18 -5.19
N LEU A 66 0.93 -0.25 -4.27
CA LEU A 66 1.89 0.35 -3.35
C LEU A 66 1.71 -0.29 -1.97
N VAL A 67 2.76 -0.87 -1.40
CA VAL A 67 2.75 -1.41 -0.03
C VAL A 67 3.46 -0.44 0.90
N ASN A 68 2.97 -0.26 2.12
CA ASN A 68 3.72 0.46 3.15
C ASN A 68 4.81 -0.48 3.70
N ARG A 69 6.08 -0.13 3.43
CA ARG A 69 7.21 -0.98 3.79
C ARG A 69 7.31 -1.22 5.30
N ASP A 70 6.93 -0.22 6.10
CA ASP A 70 7.02 -0.25 7.56
C ASP A 70 5.97 -1.19 8.19
N THR A 71 5.01 -1.68 7.38
CA THR A 71 3.93 -2.58 7.83
C THR A 71 4.11 -4.02 7.36
N ILE A 72 5.15 -4.33 6.58
CA ILE A 72 5.42 -5.68 6.09
C ILE A 72 5.88 -6.56 7.26
N ARG A 73 5.25 -7.72 7.44
CA ARG A 73 5.58 -8.70 8.49
C ARG A 73 6.24 -9.94 7.93
N ILE A 74 5.67 -10.49 6.86
CA ILE A 74 6.15 -11.74 6.26
C ILE A 74 6.18 -11.61 4.75
N MET A 75 7.24 -12.14 4.13
CA MET A 75 7.35 -12.30 2.69
C MET A 75 7.34 -13.78 2.32
N ASP A 76 6.25 -14.23 1.72
CA ASP A 76 6.16 -15.55 1.10
C ASP A 76 6.68 -15.47 -0.33
N ARG A 77 7.85 -16.07 -0.54
CA ARG A 77 8.55 -16.04 -1.84
C ARG A 77 8.01 -17.04 -2.85
N GLU A 78 7.39 -18.11 -2.37
CA GLU A 78 6.81 -19.15 -3.21
C GLU A 78 5.53 -18.63 -3.87
N GLN A 79 4.62 -18.08 -3.04
CA GLN A 79 3.35 -17.52 -3.50
C GLN A 79 3.46 -16.07 -4.01
N ARG A 80 4.60 -15.42 -3.76
CA ARG A 80 4.84 -14.00 -4.05
C ARG A 80 3.84 -13.08 -3.35
N LEU A 81 3.69 -13.29 -2.05
CA LEU A 81 2.81 -12.53 -1.17
C LEU A 81 3.60 -11.78 -0.10
N LEU A 82 3.13 -10.59 0.23
CA LEU A 82 3.53 -9.82 1.39
C LEU A 82 2.36 -9.83 2.38
N TYR A 83 2.58 -10.35 3.58
CA TYR A 83 1.64 -10.21 4.68
C TYR A 83 1.97 -8.91 5.41
N VAL A 84 0.98 -8.04 5.55
CA VAL A 84 1.10 -6.70 6.11
C VAL A 84 0.17 -6.52 7.30
N GLY A 85 0.57 -5.70 8.27
CA GLY A 85 -0.26 -5.40 9.44
C GLY A 85 -0.61 -6.65 10.26
N ASP A 86 -1.91 -6.96 10.37
CA ASP A 86 -2.46 -8.14 11.05
C ASP A 86 -2.51 -9.40 10.16
N GLU A 87 -1.87 -9.35 8.99
CA GLU A 87 -1.67 -10.46 8.06
C GLU A 87 -2.94 -10.99 7.38
N LYS A 88 -4.11 -10.38 7.62
CA LYS A 88 -5.38 -10.85 7.04
C LYS A 88 -5.54 -10.56 5.55
N ARG A 89 -4.79 -9.59 5.02
CA ARG A 89 -4.91 -9.10 3.63
C ARG A 89 -3.55 -9.13 2.94
N PRO A 90 -3.12 -10.30 2.43
CA PRO A 90 -1.84 -10.39 1.75
C PRO A 90 -1.86 -9.65 0.41
N VAL A 91 -0.72 -9.09 0.04
CA VAL A 91 -0.53 -8.31 -1.19
C VAL A 91 0.42 -9.04 -2.13
N HIS A 92 0.03 -9.19 -3.40
CA HIS A 92 0.93 -9.74 -4.41
C HIS A 92 2.06 -8.75 -4.74
N TYR A 93 3.26 -9.28 -4.96
CA TYR A 93 4.36 -8.51 -5.52
C TYR A 93 4.85 -9.11 -6.86
N ALA A 94 5.39 -8.24 -7.72
CA ALA A 94 5.93 -8.64 -9.00
C ALA A 94 7.25 -9.41 -8.82
N ARG A 95 7.50 -10.43 -9.64
CA ARG A 95 8.74 -11.23 -9.56
C ARG A 95 10.01 -10.37 -9.57
N SER A 96 10.04 -9.32 -10.39
CA SER A 96 11.16 -8.37 -10.49
C SER A 96 11.43 -7.57 -9.20
N LYS A 97 10.48 -7.49 -8.28
CA LYS A 97 10.60 -6.79 -7.00
C LYS A 97 11.11 -7.66 -5.86
N GLY A 98 11.29 -8.96 -6.07
CA GLY A 98 11.67 -9.90 -5.02
C GLY A 98 12.98 -9.55 -4.31
N SER A 99 14.05 -9.22 -5.04
CA SER A 99 15.34 -8.89 -4.44
C SER A 99 15.27 -7.58 -3.62
N GLN A 100 14.65 -6.54 -4.19
CA GLN A 100 14.45 -5.25 -3.52
C GLN A 100 13.65 -5.40 -2.21
N LEU A 101 12.57 -6.19 -2.22
CA LEU A 101 11.76 -6.45 -1.03
C LEU A 101 12.54 -7.22 0.04
N LYS A 102 13.35 -8.20 -0.38
CA LYS A 102 14.19 -8.97 0.56
C LYS A 102 15.18 -8.06 1.29
N GLU A 103 15.83 -7.16 0.56
CA GLU A 103 16.78 -6.19 1.14
C GLU A 103 16.11 -5.27 2.15
N ILE A 104 14.89 -4.80 1.87
CA ILE A 104 14.13 -3.95 2.79
C ILE A 104 13.81 -4.70 4.08
N ILE A 105 13.29 -5.92 3.98
CA ILE A 105 12.85 -6.71 5.15
C ILE A 105 14.04 -7.23 5.99
N SER A 106 15.21 -7.42 5.38
CA SER A 106 16.39 -7.96 6.09
C SER A 106 17.21 -6.87 6.81
N ASN A 107 16.90 -5.59 6.57
CA ASN A 107 17.60 -4.44 7.15
C ASN A 107 16.83 -3.80 8.32
N ASP A 108 15.68 -4.35 8.69
CA ASP A 108 14.91 -4.04 9.91
C ASP A 108 15.11 -5.14 10.97
#